data_AF-A0A0E3NZ20-F1
#
_entry.id   AF-A0A0E3NZ20-F1
#
_cell.length_a   1.000
_cell.length_b   1.000
_cell.length_c   1.000
_cell.angle_alpha   90.00
_cell.angle_beta   90.00
_cell.angle_gamma   90.00
#
_symmetry.space_group_name_H-M   'P 1'
#
loop_
_entity.id
_entity.type
_entity.pdbx_description
1 polymer ?
#
loop_
_entity_poly.entity_id
_entity_poly.type
_entity_poly.pdbx_seq_one_letter_code
_entity_poly.pdbx_strand_id
1 'polypeptide(L)'
;MDAAKDGDTIIVYSGTYEENVDVNKELTIISQSGNPEDTIVQAFKITANNVTINGFKLDGGNREIRLDGAQYNNISNNEFYQISLISSSNNKVKNNICNGGIHCLSLSGSDNNLLSNNSISAMEFAIFIENSNNNILIGNNIGGEHPLWLRYSCNNTMSDNSISGVWEVIDLLYSSNNTMSNNYVSGIELGIMVSHSNNTTMNNNYVSGAQGIIIGSSSYCIMSNNTVSAQGLNGFSLSNSNNNILKDNIVVEDEHYSMRYSFYLGSSNNNILTGNIARRTKLEEGCSNIHLNNSNSNLIYNNYFNSTNNVYDNGNNIWNITKTPGTNIIGGPFLGGNYWSDYAGADTNGDGLGDTLLPYNSEGQIANGGDYLPLVTPAEPPAAECITVNNGAG
;
A
#
# COMPACT_ATOMS: atom_id res chain seq x y z
N MET A 1 37.72 4.81 20.76
CA MET A 1 37.73 4.76 19.28
C MET A 1 39.14 4.68 18.69
N ASP A 2 40.04 5.62 19.01
CA ASP A 2 41.37 5.72 18.37
C ASP A 2 42.24 4.46 18.47
N ALA A 3 42.20 3.78 19.63
CA ALA A 3 42.97 2.57 19.90
C ALA A 3 42.43 1.31 19.19
N ALA A 4 41.17 1.32 18.73
CA ALA A 4 40.55 0.18 18.07
C ALA A 4 41.08 0.01 16.64
N LYS A 5 41.17 -1.23 16.19
CA LYS A 5 41.53 -1.65 14.82
C LYS A 5 40.29 -2.16 14.09
N ASP A 6 40.39 -2.26 12.77
CA ASP A 6 39.32 -2.85 11.96
C ASP A 6 39.00 -4.28 12.44
N GLY A 7 37.72 -4.57 12.58
CA GLY A 7 37.17 -5.83 13.10
C GLY A 7 37.07 -5.89 14.62
N ASP A 8 37.58 -4.91 15.37
CA ASP A 8 37.48 -4.92 16.83
C ASP A 8 36.03 -4.77 17.31
N THR A 9 35.76 -5.35 18.49
CA THR A 9 34.50 -5.16 19.21
C THR A 9 34.72 -4.21 20.38
N ILE A 10 33.91 -3.15 20.44
CA ILE A 10 33.83 -2.21 21.56
C ILE A 10 32.58 -2.53 22.36
N ILE A 11 32.78 -2.96 23.60
CA ILE A 11 31.69 -3.21 24.56
C ILE A 11 31.56 -1.99 25.45
N VAL A 12 30.39 -1.36 25.41
CA VAL A 12 30.07 -0.16 26.19
C VAL A 12 29.19 -0.57 27.36
N TYR A 13 29.64 -0.26 28.58
CA TYR A 13 28.89 -0.56 29.80
C TYR A 13 27.82 0.51 30.04
N SER A 14 26.85 0.19 30.90
CA SER A 14 25.76 1.11 31.24
C SER A 14 26.28 2.47 31.73
N GLY A 15 25.64 3.54 31.27
CA GLY A 15 26.02 4.90 31.57
C GLY A 15 25.59 5.88 30.48
N THR A 16 25.85 7.17 30.74
CA THR A 16 25.59 8.27 29.80
C THR A 16 26.92 8.77 29.24
N TYR A 17 27.01 8.79 27.91
CA TYR A 17 28.19 9.18 27.14
C TYR A 17 27.86 10.40 26.29
N GLU A 18 28.38 11.55 26.69
CA GLU A 18 28.06 12.87 26.12
C GLU A 18 28.74 13.17 24.78
N GLU A 19 29.48 12.22 24.24
CA GLU A 19 30.31 12.42 23.04
C GLU A 19 29.60 11.96 21.77
N ASN A 20 29.80 12.72 20.69
CA ASN A 20 29.48 12.29 19.34
C ASN A 20 30.58 11.32 18.87
N VAL A 21 30.19 10.15 18.40
CA VAL A 21 31.12 9.09 18.03
C VAL A 21 31.28 9.03 16.52
N ASP A 22 32.46 9.41 16.04
CA ASP A 22 32.87 9.19 14.65
C ASP A 22 33.35 7.74 14.47
N VAL A 23 32.66 6.99 13.61
CA VAL A 23 32.96 5.59 13.28
C VAL A 23 33.51 5.51 11.86
N ASN A 24 34.83 5.61 11.76
CA ASN A 24 35.60 5.62 10.52
C ASN A 24 36.45 4.35 10.30
N LYS A 25 36.19 3.30 11.09
CA LYS A 25 36.81 1.97 11.01
C LYS A 25 35.73 0.90 11.04
N GLU A 26 36.03 -0.28 10.51
CA GLU A 26 35.15 -1.44 10.64
C GLU A 26 35.09 -1.86 12.10
N LEU A 27 33.96 -1.63 12.78
CA LEU A 27 33.83 -1.86 14.22
C LEU A 27 32.49 -2.47 14.58
N THR A 28 32.50 -3.34 15.58
CA THR A 28 31.28 -3.80 16.27
C THR A 28 31.17 -3.05 17.59
N ILE A 29 30.21 -2.14 17.71
CA ILE A 29 29.99 -1.34 18.92
C ILE A 29 28.66 -1.78 19.53
N ILE A 30 28.71 -2.33 20.75
CA ILE A 30 27.55 -2.91 21.43
C ILE A 30 27.41 -2.40 22.86
N SER A 31 26.18 -2.14 23.27
CA SER A 31 25.82 -1.98 24.68
C SER A 31 25.89 -3.34 25.38
N GLN A 32 26.55 -3.39 26.54
CA GLN A 32 26.74 -4.61 27.31
C GLN A 32 25.43 -5.13 27.92
N SER A 33 24.49 -4.24 28.26
CA SER A 33 23.19 -4.63 28.79
C SER A 33 22.26 -5.20 27.71
N GLY A 34 22.43 -4.76 26.46
CA GLY A 34 21.50 -5.03 25.36
C GLY A 34 20.16 -4.30 25.46
N ASN A 35 19.94 -3.51 26.52
CA ASN A 35 18.76 -2.68 26.74
C ASN A 35 19.12 -1.21 26.47
N PRO A 36 18.51 -0.57 25.45
CA PRO A 36 18.81 0.82 25.07
C PRO A 36 18.84 1.81 26.23
N GLU A 37 17.88 1.72 27.15
CA GLU A 37 17.74 2.65 28.28
C GLU A 37 18.94 2.67 29.24
N ASP A 38 19.75 1.62 29.28
CA ASP A 38 20.88 1.54 30.21
C ASP A 38 22.15 2.23 29.68
N THR A 39 22.25 2.43 28.37
CA THR A 39 23.47 2.94 27.71
C THR A 39 23.10 4.04 26.72
N ILE A 40 23.26 5.28 27.18
CA ILE A 40 22.86 6.49 26.45
C ILE A 40 24.09 7.10 25.78
N VAL A 41 24.02 7.37 24.48
CA VAL A 41 25.09 8.00 23.68
C VAL A 41 24.50 9.20 22.92
N GLN A 42 25.24 10.27 22.67
CA GLN A 42 24.70 11.38 21.87
C GLN A 42 24.39 10.97 20.42
N ALA A 43 25.40 10.57 19.66
CA ALA A 43 25.24 10.29 18.23
C ALA A 43 26.33 9.37 17.68
N PHE A 44 26.02 8.69 16.57
CA PHE A 44 26.98 7.98 15.72
C PHE A 44 27.00 8.60 14.32
N LYS A 45 28.20 9.03 13.89
CA LYS A 45 28.48 9.35 12.49
C LYS A 45 29.33 8.24 11.88
N ILE A 46 28.77 7.52 10.93
CA ILE A 46 29.34 6.31 10.36
C ILE A 46 29.76 6.59 8.92
N THR A 47 31.06 6.48 8.65
CA THR A 47 31.64 6.60 7.30
C THR A 47 32.40 5.34 6.88
N ALA A 48 32.55 4.37 7.78
CA ALA A 48 33.14 3.07 7.48
C ALA A 48 32.08 2.04 7.07
N ASN A 49 32.54 1.00 6.39
CA ASN A 49 31.71 -0.15 6.04
C ASN A 49 31.75 -1.21 7.16
N ASN A 50 30.82 -2.17 7.09
CA ASN A 50 30.77 -3.33 7.98
C ASN A 50 30.69 -2.98 9.48
N VAL A 51 30.16 -1.80 9.83
CA VAL A 51 29.97 -1.37 11.21
C VAL A 51 28.70 -2.00 11.78
N THR A 52 28.77 -2.45 13.03
CA THR A 52 27.58 -2.81 13.81
C THR A 52 27.40 -1.82 14.96
N ILE A 53 26.20 -1.25 15.08
CA ILE A 53 25.75 -0.46 16.24
C ILE A 53 24.55 -1.17 16.87
N ASN A 54 24.66 -1.55 18.15
CA ASN A 54 23.62 -2.34 18.81
C ASN A 54 23.35 -1.95 20.26
N GLY A 55 22.07 -1.78 20.61
CA GLY A 55 21.61 -1.74 21.99
C GLY A 55 21.71 -0.37 22.69
N PHE A 56 21.76 0.74 21.94
CA PHE A 56 21.93 2.08 22.50
C PHE A 56 20.63 2.88 22.49
N LYS A 57 20.43 3.72 23.51
CA LYS A 57 19.56 4.88 23.42
C LYS A 57 20.39 6.08 22.96
N LEU A 58 19.84 6.87 22.06
CA LEU A 58 20.45 8.09 21.58
C LEU A 58 19.64 9.32 22.02
N ASP A 59 20.35 10.34 22.50
CA ASP A 59 19.77 11.57 23.05
C ASP A 59 20.59 12.81 22.62
N GLY A 60 21.03 12.81 21.36
CA GLY A 60 21.77 13.90 20.72
C GLY A 60 20.88 14.93 20.02
N GLY A 61 19.56 14.68 19.93
CA GLY A 61 18.60 15.55 19.27
C GLY A 61 18.47 15.26 17.77
N ASN A 62 18.89 16.19 16.90
CA ASN A 62 18.71 16.02 15.45
C ASN A 62 19.86 15.23 14.81
N ARG A 63 19.55 14.18 14.03
CA ARG A 63 20.47 13.31 13.28
C ARG A 63 21.45 12.50 14.13
N GLU A 64 20.89 11.71 15.04
CA GLU A 64 21.66 10.91 16.00
C GLU A 64 22.37 9.71 15.38
N ILE A 65 21.83 9.13 14.31
CA ILE A 65 22.57 8.15 13.51
C ILE A 65 22.68 8.67 12.08
N ARG A 66 23.90 8.82 11.58
CA ARG A 66 24.16 9.25 10.21
C ARG A 66 25.14 8.32 9.52
N LEU A 67 24.69 7.68 8.45
CA LEU A 67 25.54 6.94 7.51
C LEU A 67 25.81 7.84 6.30
N ASP A 68 27.08 8.03 5.97
CA ASP A 68 27.53 8.89 4.87
C ASP A 68 28.52 8.14 3.99
N GLY A 69 28.07 7.69 2.81
CA GLY A 69 28.85 6.83 1.92
C GLY A 69 29.12 5.41 2.45
N ALA A 70 28.45 5.00 3.53
CA ALA A 70 28.76 3.81 4.30
C ALA A 70 27.91 2.61 3.84
N GLN A 71 28.50 1.42 3.77
CA GLN A 71 27.86 0.21 3.24
C GLN A 71 27.99 -1.00 4.16
N TYR A 72 27.05 -1.94 4.03
CA TYR A 72 27.04 -3.21 4.75
C TYR A 72 26.99 -3.07 6.28
N ASN A 73 26.49 -1.93 6.78
CA ASN A 73 26.36 -1.69 8.21
C ASN A 73 25.08 -2.30 8.78
N ASN A 74 25.12 -2.62 10.07
CA ASN A 74 24.00 -3.18 10.81
C ASN A 74 23.67 -2.29 12.02
N ILE A 75 22.58 -1.55 11.90
CA ILE A 75 22.04 -0.69 12.96
C ILE A 75 20.84 -1.38 13.57
N SER A 76 20.96 -1.82 14.82
CA SER A 76 19.96 -2.71 15.40
C SER A 76 19.68 -2.54 16.88
N ASN A 77 18.43 -2.75 17.30
CA ASN A 77 18.03 -2.68 18.71
C ASN A 77 18.43 -1.34 19.36
N ASN A 78 18.33 -0.22 18.64
CA ASN A 78 18.60 1.10 19.20
C ASN A 78 17.30 1.89 19.36
N GLU A 79 17.31 2.85 20.26
CA GLU A 79 16.28 3.88 20.39
C GLU A 79 16.86 5.24 20.02
N PHE A 80 16.22 5.95 19.09
CA PHE A 80 16.68 7.26 18.62
C PHE A 80 15.51 8.13 18.12
N TYR A 81 15.78 9.39 17.84
CA TYR A 81 14.86 10.32 17.21
C TYR A 81 15.04 10.39 15.70
N GLN A 82 16.25 10.15 15.18
CA GLN A 82 16.49 10.23 13.74
C GLN A 82 17.68 9.39 13.24
N ILE A 83 17.49 8.73 12.11
CA ILE A 83 18.53 8.08 11.32
C ILE A 83 18.51 8.54 9.86
N SER A 84 19.69 8.84 9.30
CA SER A 84 19.85 9.25 7.91
C SER A 84 20.89 8.41 7.18
N LEU A 85 20.51 7.84 6.05
CA LEU A 85 21.38 7.13 5.11
C LEU A 85 21.56 8.01 3.88
N ILE A 86 22.78 8.48 3.66
CA ILE A 86 23.14 9.36 2.54
C ILE A 86 24.18 8.64 1.69
N SER A 87 23.86 8.37 0.43
CA SER A 87 24.71 7.59 -0.48
C SER A 87 25.19 6.26 0.13
N SER A 88 24.36 5.66 0.97
CA SER A 88 24.71 4.57 1.88
C SER A 88 23.88 3.33 1.56
N SER A 89 24.44 2.46 0.73
CA SER A 89 23.75 1.29 0.19
C SER A 89 24.07 -0.01 0.95
N ASN A 90 23.22 -1.02 0.81
CA ASN A 90 23.43 -2.37 1.38
C ASN A 90 23.46 -2.43 2.91
N ASN A 91 22.82 -1.48 3.61
CA ASN A 91 22.77 -1.46 5.08
C ASN A 91 21.51 -2.17 5.60
N LYS A 92 21.56 -2.57 6.87
CA LYS A 92 20.46 -3.17 7.61
C LYS A 92 20.09 -2.26 8.78
N VAL A 93 18.85 -1.81 8.81
CA VAL A 93 18.25 -1.05 9.92
C VAL A 93 17.13 -1.91 10.48
N LYS A 94 17.36 -2.57 11.62
CA LYS A 94 16.44 -3.59 12.14
C LYS A 94 16.12 -3.46 13.61
N ASN A 95 14.88 -3.76 14.00
CA ASN A 95 14.44 -3.79 15.41
C ASN A 95 14.76 -2.49 16.17
N ASN A 96 14.77 -1.34 15.48
CA ASN A 96 15.00 -0.07 16.16
C ASN A 96 13.67 0.57 16.54
N ILE A 97 13.70 1.35 17.60
CA ILE A 97 12.61 2.24 18.01
C ILE A 97 13.02 3.65 17.59
N CYS A 98 12.13 4.31 16.86
CA CYS A 98 12.36 5.68 16.47
C CYS A 98 11.16 6.54 16.79
N ASN A 99 11.32 7.46 17.74
CA ASN A 99 10.25 8.32 18.25
C ASN A 99 10.50 9.78 17.84
N GLY A 100 10.77 9.98 16.55
CA GLY A 100 11.34 11.21 16.00
C GLY A 100 10.44 12.44 16.01
N GLY A 101 11.08 13.60 15.81
CA GLY A 101 10.42 14.87 15.52
C GLY A 101 9.89 14.91 14.07
N ILE A 102 10.44 15.78 13.23
CA ILE A 102 9.94 16.00 11.86
C ILE A 102 10.12 14.78 10.96
N HIS A 103 11.34 14.23 10.87
CA HIS A 103 11.64 13.01 10.11
C HIS A 103 12.32 11.97 11.00
N CYS A 104 11.85 10.72 10.98
CA CYS A 104 12.56 9.63 11.68
C CYS A 104 13.65 8.99 10.80
N LEU A 105 13.29 8.38 9.68
CA LEU A 105 14.20 7.58 8.87
C LEU A 105 14.24 8.11 7.43
N SER A 106 15.41 8.54 6.98
CA SER A 106 15.59 9.07 5.62
C SER A 106 16.63 8.29 4.81
N LEU A 107 16.30 7.91 3.58
CA LEU A 107 17.24 7.38 2.59
C LEU A 107 17.37 8.39 1.44
N SER A 108 18.59 8.81 1.14
CA SER A 108 18.90 9.67 0.00
C SER A 108 20.04 9.04 -0.81
N GLY A 109 19.78 8.72 -2.09
CA GLY A 109 20.78 8.04 -2.95
C GLY A 109 21.26 6.69 -2.39
N SER A 110 20.43 6.00 -1.62
CA SER A 110 20.82 4.87 -0.77
C SER A 110 20.06 3.62 -1.18
N ASP A 111 20.69 2.79 -2.00
CA ASP A 111 20.06 1.62 -2.63
C ASP A 111 20.23 0.34 -1.80
N ASN A 112 19.40 -0.67 -2.04
CA ASN A 112 19.58 -2.04 -1.53
C ASN A 112 19.63 -2.14 0.01
N ASN A 113 18.96 -1.24 0.73
CA ASN A 113 18.88 -1.32 2.19
C ASN A 113 17.71 -2.19 2.64
N LEU A 114 17.91 -2.86 3.78
CA LEU A 114 16.87 -3.62 4.47
C LEU A 114 16.43 -2.87 5.72
N LEU A 115 15.16 -2.49 5.75
CA LEU A 115 14.50 -1.88 6.88
C LEU A 115 13.49 -2.89 7.42
N SER A 116 13.78 -3.51 8.55
CA SER A 116 12.98 -4.63 9.04
C SER A 116 12.61 -4.53 10.51
N ASN A 117 11.34 -4.75 10.84
CA ASN A 117 10.84 -4.81 12.22
C ASN A 117 11.15 -3.56 13.06
N ASN A 118 11.20 -2.38 12.43
CA ASN A 118 11.36 -1.13 13.18
C ASN A 118 10.00 -0.63 13.67
N SER A 119 9.98 -0.02 14.85
CA SER A 119 8.84 0.72 15.39
C SER A 119 9.12 2.21 15.24
N ILE A 120 8.43 2.87 14.32
CA ILE A 120 8.68 4.25 13.93
C ILE A 120 7.44 5.08 14.21
N SER A 121 7.61 6.18 14.93
CA SER A 121 6.62 7.22 15.12
C SER A 121 7.27 8.58 14.85
N ALA A 122 6.70 9.39 13.96
CA ALA A 122 7.20 10.72 13.64
C ALA A 122 6.06 11.75 13.60
N MET A 123 6.40 13.03 13.77
CA MET A 123 5.43 14.13 13.67
C MET A 123 5.02 14.43 12.23
N GLU A 124 5.95 14.40 11.27
CA GLU A 124 5.65 14.66 9.85
C GLU A 124 5.90 13.41 9.01
N PHE A 125 7.15 13.10 8.65
CA PHE A 125 7.49 11.94 7.83
C PHE A 125 8.18 10.85 8.63
N ALA A 126 7.55 9.68 8.75
CA ALA A 126 8.18 8.56 9.44
C ALA A 126 9.33 7.97 8.62
N ILE A 127 9.07 7.59 7.36
CA ILE A 127 10.07 7.11 6.42
C ILE A 127 10.01 7.92 5.12
N PHE A 128 11.13 8.56 4.76
CA PHE A 128 11.30 9.28 3.51
C PHE A 128 12.39 8.63 2.65
N ILE A 129 12.05 8.19 1.44
CA ILE A 129 12.95 7.50 0.51
C ILE A 129 13.03 8.31 -0.78
N GLU A 130 14.20 8.90 -1.03
CA GLU A 130 14.44 9.74 -2.20
C GLU A 130 15.63 9.23 -3.02
N ASN A 131 15.44 9.13 -4.34
CA ASN A 131 16.45 8.64 -5.29
C ASN A 131 17.10 7.32 -4.82
N SER A 132 16.31 6.44 -4.21
CA SER A 132 16.80 5.26 -3.50
C SER A 132 16.01 4.03 -3.93
N ASN A 133 16.68 3.10 -4.59
CA ASN A 133 16.09 1.97 -5.30
C ASN A 133 16.38 0.65 -4.60
N ASN A 134 15.57 -0.38 -4.91
CA ASN A 134 15.81 -1.76 -4.47
C ASN A 134 15.84 -1.93 -2.94
N ASN A 135 15.20 -1.03 -2.18
CA ASN A 135 15.09 -1.17 -0.74
C ASN A 135 13.94 -2.10 -0.35
N ILE A 136 14.11 -2.80 0.76
CA ILE A 136 13.12 -3.72 1.31
C ILE A 136 12.66 -3.19 2.67
N LEU A 137 11.37 -2.92 2.78
CA LEU A 137 10.70 -2.52 4.02
C LEU A 137 9.78 -3.67 4.43
N ILE A 138 10.15 -4.41 5.47
CA ILE A 138 9.41 -5.60 5.90
C ILE A 138 9.09 -5.61 7.40
N GLY A 139 7.84 -5.89 7.75
CA GLY A 139 7.46 -6.09 9.16
C GLY A 139 7.54 -4.84 10.03
N ASN A 140 7.58 -3.63 9.45
CA ASN A 140 7.71 -2.40 10.23
C ASN A 140 6.34 -1.93 10.75
N ASN A 141 6.35 -1.30 11.93
CA ASN A 141 5.21 -0.55 12.47
C ASN A 141 5.51 0.95 12.32
N ILE A 142 4.73 1.66 11.50
CA ILE A 142 5.05 3.02 11.04
C ILE A 142 3.88 3.95 11.33
N GLY A 143 4.11 5.00 12.11
CA GLY A 143 3.16 6.04 12.46
C GLY A 143 3.67 7.45 12.13
N GLY A 144 2.82 8.31 11.59
CA GLY A 144 3.12 9.74 11.40
C GLY A 144 2.07 10.46 10.54
N GLU A 145 2.25 11.75 10.28
CA GLU A 145 1.32 12.49 9.39
C GLU A 145 1.41 11.99 7.94
N HIS A 146 2.63 11.78 7.45
CA HIS A 146 3.00 11.19 6.16
C HIS A 146 3.95 9.98 6.38
N PRO A 147 3.43 8.81 6.77
CA PRO A 147 4.21 7.68 7.24
C PRO A 147 5.27 7.16 6.26
N LEU A 148 4.94 6.99 4.99
CA LEU A 148 5.86 6.40 4.02
C LEU A 148 5.80 7.12 2.67
N TRP A 149 6.88 7.82 2.35
CA TRP A 149 6.95 8.60 1.11
C TRP A 149 8.14 8.19 0.25
N LEU A 150 7.87 7.83 -1.01
CA LEU A 150 8.87 7.42 -2.00
C LEU A 150 8.88 8.40 -3.17
N ARG A 151 10.01 9.08 -3.37
CA ARG A 151 10.22 10.02 -4.49
C ARG A 151 11.37 9.58 -5.37
N TYR A 152 11.14 9.47 -6.69
CA TYR A 152 12.14 9.02 -7.66
C TYR A 152 12.81 7.69 -7.26
N SER A 153 12.04 6.79 -6.63
CA SER A 153 12.57 5.62 -5.91
C SER A 153 11.89 4.35 -6.43
N CYS A 154 12.57 3.66 -7.33
CA CYS A 154 12.04 2.53 -8.09
C CYS A 154 12.45 1.18 -7.48
N ASN A 155 11.71 0.13 -7.82
CA ASN A 155 12.05 -1.26 -7.47
C ASN A 155 12.10 -1.55 -5.95
N ASN A 156 11.43 -0.77 -5.12
CA ASN A 156 11.34 -1.04 -3.68
C ASN A 156 10.21 -2.05 -3.39
N THR A 157 10.43 -2.84 -2.33
CA THR A 157 9.46 -3.81 -1.84
C THR A 157 9.02 -3.43 -0.44
N MET A 158 7.71 -3.34 -0.24
CA MET A 158 7.07 -3.03 1.05
C MET A 158 6.14 -4.19 1.39
N SER A 159 6.51 -5.03 2.36
CA SER A 159 5.67 -6.16 2.75
C SER A 159 5.42 -6.26 4.25
N ASP A 160 4.24 -6.75 4.61
CA ASP A 160 3.90 -7.11 5.99
C ASP A 160 4.07 -5.94 6.98
N ASN A 161 3.92 -4.69 6.51
CA ASN A 161 4.03 -3.51 7.36
C ASN A 161 2.66 -3.10 7.91
N SER A 162 2.64 -2.57 9.13
CA SER A 162 1.50 -1.88 9.74
C SER A 162 1.76 -0.38 9.68
N ILE A 163 0.97 0.36 8.92
CA ILE A 163 1.23 1.77 8.60
C ILE A 163 -0.03 2.58 8.92
N SER A 164 0.10 3.53 9.84
CA SER A 164 -1.00 4.40 10.27
C SER A 164 -0.64 5.87 10.09
N GLY A 165 -1.52 6.67 9.49
CA GLY A 165 -1.25 8.10 9.33
C GLY A 165 -2.47 8.98 9.16
N VAL A 166 -2.21 10.27 8.96
CA VAL A 166 -3.25 11.29 8.84
C VAL A 166 -3.58 11.58 7.38
N TRP A 167 -2.58 12.01 6.61
CA TRP A 167 -2.72 12.44 5.22
C TRP A 167 -2.56 11.24 4.27
N GLU A 168 -1.68 11.33 3.28
CA GLU A 168 -1.24 10.19 2.47
C GLU A 168 -0.43 9.21 3.31
N VAL A 169 -1.01 8.03 3.59
CA VAL A 169 -0.34 7.01 4.41
C VAL A 169 0.87 6.43 3.67
N ILE A 170 0.68 6.10 2.39
CA ILE A 170 1.75 5.73 1.47
C ILE A 170 1.64 6.57 0.19
N ASP A 171 2.70 7.27 -0.19
CA ASP A 171 2.76 7.99 -1.48
C ASP A 171 4.01 7.59 -2.30
N LEU A 172 3.77 7.26 -3.57
CA LEU A 172 4.76 6.94 -4.58
C LEU A 172 4.72 7.96 -5.70
N LEU A 173 5.69 8.87 -5.72
CA LEU A 173 5.81 9.93 -6.73
C LEU A 173 7.03 9.71 -7.64
N TYR A 174 6.80 9.50 -8.94
CA TYR A 174 7.85 9.16 -9.92
C TYR A 174 8.67 7.92 -9.53
N SER A 175 8.01 6.95 -8.92
CA SER A 175 8.58 5.78 -8.24
C SER A 175 7.99 4.51 -8.88
N SER A 176 8.49 4.12 -10.05
CA SER A 176 7.95 2.99 -10.82
C SER A 176 8.48 1.64 -10.34
N ASN A 177 7.81 0.55 -10.73
CA ASN A 177 8.20 -0.84 -10.46
C ASN A 177 8.26 -1.21 -8.96
N ASN A 178 7.46 -0.56 -8.12
CA ASN A 178 7.40 -0.89 -6.70
C ASN A 178 6.41 -2.04 -6.42
N THR A 179 6.65 -2.80 -5.36
CA THR A 179 5.76 -3.86 -4.89
C THR A 179 5.30 -3.60 -3.46
N MET A 180 3.99 -3.64 -3.23
CA MET A 180 3.35 -3.52 -1.92
C MET A 180 2.51 -4.77 -1.66
N SER A 181 2.86 -5.58 -0.68
CA SER A 181 2.14 -6.82 -0.38
C SER A 181 1.85 -7.06 1.09
N ASN A 182 0.63 -7.52 1.41
CA ASN A 182 0.23 -7.88 2.78
C ASN A 182 0.38 -6.73 3.80
N ASN A 183 0.29 -5.48 3.37
CA ASN A 183 0.37 -4.34 4.29
C ASN A 183 -1.00 -4.03 4.88
N TYR A 184 -0.99 -3.58 6.13
CA TYR A 184 -2.15 -2.98 6.80
C TYR A 184 -1.96 -1.46 6.81
N VAL A 185 -2.79 -0.75 6.05
CA VAL A 185 -2.69 0.69 5.82
C VAL A 185 -3.93 1.38 6.37
N SER A 186 -3.78 2.22 7.40
CA SER A 186 -4.88 2.91 8.06
C SER A 186 -4.66 4.41 8.08
N GLY A 187 -5.36 5.13 7.22
CA GLY A 187 -5.33 6.60 7.13
C GLY A 187 -6.57 7.27 7.68
N ILE A 188 -6.46 8.55 8.01
CA ILE A 188 -7.64 9.41 8.22
C ILE A 188 -8.15 9.90 6.85
N GLU A 189 -7.25 10.40 5.99
CA GLU A 189 -7.61 10.95 4.69
C GLU A 189 -7.34 10.00 3.52
N LEU A 190 -6.08 9.74 3.17
CA LEU A 190 -5.72 9.07 1.92
C LEU A 190 -4.91 7.79 2.21
N GLY A 191 -5.38 6.64 1.75
CA GLY A 191 -4.72 5.35 1.98
C GLY A 191 -3.41 5.21 1.21
N ILE A 192 -3.49 4.89 -0.08
CA ILE A 192 -2.30 4.72 -0.94
C ILE A 192 -2.44 5.59 -2.18
N MET A 193 -1.44 6.42 -2.45
CA MET A 193 -1.34 7.22 -3.67
C MET A 193 -0.15 6.80 -4.53
N VAL A 194 -0.40 6.57 -5.82
CA VAL A 194 0.60 6.21 -6.82
C VAL A 194 0.51 7.20 -7.97
N SER A 195 1.48 8.11 -8.06
CA SER A 195 1.49 9.23 -8.99
C SER A 195 2.70 9.19 -9.92
N HIS A 196 2.46 9.16 -11.23
CA HIS A 196 3.52 9.08 -12.26
C HIS A 196 4.46 7.87 -12.06
N SER A 197 3.91 6.76 -11.60
CA SER A 197 4.62 5.59 -11.08
C SER A 197 4.07 4.32 -11.71
N ASN A 198 4.63 3.94 -12.86
CA ASN A 198 4.17 2.81 -13.66
C ASN A 198 4.59 1.45 -13.06
N ASN A 199 3.97 0.36 -13.52
CA ASN A 199 4.34 -1.01 -13.18
C ASN A 199 4.33 -1.32 -11.68
N THR A 200 3.51 -0.62 -10.89
CA THR A 200 3.41 -0.85 -9.45
C THR A 200 2.47 -2.02 -9.17
N THR A 201 2.89 -2.96 -8.32
CA THR A 201 2.08 -4.11 -7.90
C THR A 201 1.61 -3.94 -6.46
N MET A 202 0.31 -4.04 -6.23
CA MET A 202 -0.34 -4.01 -4.91
C MET A 202 -1.13 -5.30 -4.73
N ASN A 203 -0.68 -6.17 -3.83
CA ASN A 203 -1.30 -7.49 -3.61
C ASN A 203 -1.68 -7.70 -2.13
N ASN A 204 -2.88 -8.21 -1.86
CA ASN A 204 -3.29 -8.59 -0.50
C ASN A 204 -3.17 -7.48 0.55
N ASN A 205 -3.29 -6.21 0.18
CA ASN A 205 -3.22 -5.12 1.17
C ASN A 205 -4.62 -4.85 1.74
N TYR A 206 -4.67 -4.52 3.03
CA TYR A 206 -5.84 -3.91 3.64
C TYR A 206 -5.62 -2.39 3.70
N VAL A 207 -6.55 -1.62 3.17
CA VAL A 207 -6.46 -0.15 3.12
C VAL A 207 -7.74 0.48 3.65
N SER A 208 -7.63 1.32 4.67
CA SER A 208 -8.73 2.12 5.21
C SER A 208 -8.37 3.61 5.28
N GLY A 209 -9.36 4.47 5.11
CA GLY A 209 -9.25 5.94 5.16
C GLY A 209 -10.36 6.62 4.36
N ALA A 210 -10.44 7.95 4.35
CA ALA A 210 -11.49 8.65 3.58
C ALA A 210 -11.48 8.29 2.09
N GLN A 211 -10.29 8.10 1.50
CA GLN A 211 -10.07 7.56 0.16
C GLN A 211 -9.10 6.38 0.21
N GLY A 212 -9.39 5.30 -0.52
CA GLY A 212 -8.61 4.06 -0.48
C GLY A 212 -7.32 4.12 -1.31
N ILE A 213 -7.35 3.56 -2.52
CA ILE A 213 -6.19 3.45 -3.42
C ILE A 213 -6.38 4.36 -4.64
N ILE A 214 -5.40 5.24 -4.87
CA ILE A 214 -5.41 6.27 -5.92
C ILE A 214 -4.26 6.04 -6.89
N ILE A 215 -4.58 5.97 -8.18
CA ILE A 215 -3.63 5.84 -9.28
C ILE A 215 -3.76 7.07 -10.18
N GLY A 216 -2.76 7.94 -10.15
CA GLY A 216 -2.69 9.18 -10.93
C GLY A 216 -1.62 9.09 -12.00
N SER A 217 -1.97 9.34 -13.26
CA SER A 217 -1.03 9.38 -14.39
C SER A 217 -0.08 8.17 -14.43
N SER A 218 -0.58 6.98 -14.08
CA SER A 218 0.22 5.76 -13.96
C SER A 218 -0.40 4.60 -14.73
N SER A 219 0.44 3.78 -15.32
CA SER A 219 0.05 2.71 -16.22
C SER A 219 0.71 1.38 -15.87
N TYR A 220 0.06 0.30 -16.30
CA TYR A 220 0.54 -1.08 -16.10
C TYR A 220 0.66 -1.49 -14.63
N CYS A 221 -0.08 -0.83 -13.74
CA CYS A 221 -0.18 -1.23 -12.35
C CYS A 221 -1.14 -2.41 -12.19
N ILE A 222 -0.83 -3.29 -11.23
CA ILE A 222 -1.63 -4.46 -10.91
C ILE A 222 -2.07 -4.33 -9.45
N MET A 223 -3.37 -4.24 -9.24
CA MET A 223 -4.00 -4.24 -7.93
C MET A 223 -4.82 -5.51 -7.81
N SER A 224 -4.37 -6.46 -6.98
CA SER A 224 -5.11 -7.69 -6.78
C SER A 224 -5.27 -8.14 -5.35
N ASN A 225 -6.42 -8.76 -5.04
CA ASN A 225 -6.74 -9.28 -3.71
C ASN A 225 -6.68 -8.23 -2.59
N ASN A 226 -6.78 -6.94 -2.90
CA ASN A 226 -6.78 -5.91 -1.87
C ASN A 226 -8.17 -5.75 -1.28
N THR A 227 -8.24 -5.50 0.02
CA THR A 227 -9.47 -5.11 0.71
C THR A 227 -9.40 -3.62 1.03
N VAL A 228 -10.36 -2.86 0.52
CA VAL A 228 -10.43 -1.42 0.69
C VAL A 228 -11.70 -1.04 1.44
N SER A 229 -11.55 -0.33 2.56
CA SER A 229 -12.64 0.20 3.38
C SER A 229 -12.57 1.73 3.39
N ALA A 230 -13.20 2.38 2.41
CA ALA A 230 -13.15 3.84 2.27
C ALA A 230 -14.28 4.54 3.03
N GLN A 231 -13.97 5.67 3.67
CA GLN A 231 -14.83 6.38 4.64
C GLN A 231 -15.37 7.73 4.13
N GLY A 232 -15.60 7.90 2.84
CA GLY A 232 -16.27 9.12 2.34
C GLY A 232 -16.09 9.43 0.86
N LEU A 233 -15.01 8.95 0.24
CA LEU A 233 -14.69 9.24 -1.16
C LEU A 233 -14.71 7.95 -1.99
N ASN A 234 -13.59 7.56 -2.58
CA ASN A 234 -13.53 6.44 -3.51
C ASN A 234 -12.74 5.29 -2.90
N GLY A 235 -13.17 4.05 -3.14
CA GLY A 235 -12.40 2.85 -2.84
C GLY A 235 -11.15 2.80 -3.70
N PHE A 236 -11.33 2.63 -5.01
CA PHE A 236 -10.28 2.76 -6.02
C PHE A 236 -10.55 3.98 -6.92
N SER A 237 -9.52 4.76 -7.21
CA SER A 237 -9.61 5.94 -8.07
C SER A 237 -8.46 5.99 -9.08
N LEU A 238 -8.77 5.84 -10.36
CA LEU A 238 -7.83 5.95 -11.47
C LEU A 238 -8.09 7.24 -12.24
N SER A 239 -7.06 8.08 -12.36
CA SER A 239 -7.12 9.35 -13.10
C SER A 239 -6.00 9.41 -14.12
N ASN A 240 -6.34 9.60 -15.40
CA ASN A 240 -5.38 9.58 -16.52
C ASN A 240 -4.47 8.33 -16.52
N SER A 241 -5.02 7.18 -16.13
CA SER A 241 -4.25 5.98 -15.79
C SER A 241 -4.71 4.81 -16.65
N ASN A 242 -3.89 4.44 -17.63
CA ASN A 242 -4.25 3.47 -18.66
C ASN A 242 -3.61 2.10 -18.41
N ASN A 243 -4.17 1.04 -19.00
CA ASN A 243 -3.56 -0.30 -19.03
C ASN A 243 -3.32 -0.92 -17.64
N ASN A 244 -4.16 -0.63 -16.64
CA ASN A 244 -4.05 -1.20 -15.30
C ASN A 244 -4.98 -2.41 -15.14
N ILE A 245 -4.65 -3.28 -14.19
CA ILE A 245 -5.45 -4.46 -13.85
C ILE A 245 -5.91 -4.35 -12.40
N LEU A 246 -7.23 -4.36 -12.19
CA LEU A 246 -7.85 -4.46 -10.88
C LEU A 246 -8.54 -5.83 -10.82
N LYS A 247 -7.97 -6.75 -10.06
CA LYS A 247 -8.41 -8.14 -10.04
C LYS A 247 -8.70 -8.65 -8.62
N ASP A 248 -9.82 -9.31 -8.40
CA ASP A 248 -10.13 -9.99 -7.14
C ASP A 248 -10.09 -9.05 -5.90
N ASN A 249 -10.35 -7.75 -6.08
CA ASN A 249 -10.37 -6.80 -4.95
C ASN A 249 -11.75 -6.76 -4.30
N ILE A 250 -11.77 -6.49 -3.01
CA ILE A 250 -12.99 -6.31 -2.22
C ILE A 250 -13.07 -4.85 -1.79
N VAL A 251 -14.16 -4.17 -2.12
CA VAL A 251 -14.47 -2.84 -1.57
C VAL A 251 -15.61 -2.99 -0.58
N VAL A 252 -15.34 -2.65 0.66
CA VAL A 252 -16.27 -2.70 1.79
C VAL A 252 -16.68 -1.27 2.13
N GLU A 253 -17.98 -1.05 2.28
CA GLU A 253 -18.50 0.22 2.79
C GLU A 253 -18.43 0.23 4.32
N ASP A 254 -17.93 1.33 4.89
CA ASP A 254 -17.92 1.56 6.33
C ASP A 254 -19.34 1.78 6.89
N GLU A 255 -19.65 1.26 8.07
CA GLU A 255 -20.97 1.38 8.69
C GLU A 255 -21.38 2.82 9.00
N HIS A 256 -20.43 3.76 9.14
CA HIS A 256 -20.68 5.15 9.53
C HIS A 256 -20.66 6.15 8.37
N TYR A 257 -19.85 5.91 7.34
CA TYR A 257 -19.69 6.82 6.19
C TYR A 257 -20.19 6.21 4.87
N SER A 258 -20.71 7.05 3.96
CA SER A 258 -21.06 6.63 2.60
C SER A 258 -19.86 6.84 1.68
N MET A 259 -19.49 5.81 0.93
CA MET A 259 -18.47 5.92 -0.10
C MET A 259 -19.12 6.41 -1.41
N ARG A 260 -18.50 7.37 -2.09
CA ARG A 260 -18.97 7.91 -3.37
C ARG A 260 -18.91 6.88 -4.50
N TYR A 261 -17.74 6.26 -4.71
CA TYR A 261 -17.54 5.24 -5.73
C TYR A 261 -16.68 4.07 -5.24
N SER A 262 -17.10 2.83 -5.48
CA SER A 262 -16.22 1.68 -5.20
C SER A 262 -15.03 1.67 -6.16
N PHE A 263 -15.30 1.94 -7.44
CA PHE A 263 -14.32 2.08 -8.52
C PHE A 263 -14.61 3.33 -9.34
N TYR A 264 -13.69 4.29 -9.35
CA TYR A 264 -13.73 5.47 -10.21
C TYR A 264 -12.62 5.43 -11.25
N LEU A 265 -12.95 5.62 -12.53
CA LEU A 265 -11.99 5.75 -13.63
C LEU A 265 -12.29 7.02 -14.43
N GLY A 266 -11.45 8.05 -14.28
CA GLY A 266 -11.48 9.30 -15.03
C GLY A 266 -10.40 9.36 -16.12
N SER A 267 -10.78 9.57 -17.37
CA SER A 267 -9.86 9.63 -18.52
C SER A 267 -8.87 8.46 -18.58
N SER A 268 -9.33 7.27 -18.20
CA SER A 268 -8.50 6.09 -17.93
C SER A 268 -8.95 4.93 -18.82
N ASN A 269 -8.11 4.56 -19.78
CA ASN A 269 -8.46 3.66 -20.87
C ASN A 269 -7.73 2.32 -20.79
N ASN A 270 -8.29 1.31 -21.45
CA ASN A 270 -7.67 -0.01 -21.58
C ASN A 270 -7.37 -0.73 -20.24
N ASN A 271 -8.12 -0.43 -19.18
CA ASN A 271 -7.99 -1.12 -17.90
C ASN A 271 -8.85 -2.39 -17.87
N ILE A 272 -8.48 -3.34 -17.03
CA ILE A 272 -9.22 -4.59 -16.83
C ILE A 272 -9.71 -4.66 -15.39
N LEU A 273 -11.01 -4.82 -15.20
CA LEU A 273 -11.64 -5.05 -13.90
C LEU A 273 -12.30 -6.43 -13.91
N THR A 274 -11.80 -7.36 -13.12
CA THR A 274 -12.37 -8.71 -13.04
C THR A 274 -12.27 -9.35 -11.67
N GLY A 275 -13.27 -10.15 -11.28
CA GLY A 275 -13.29 -10.84 -9.99
C GLY A 275 -13.51 -9.91 -8.79
N ASN A 276 -13.77 -8.62 -9.00
CA ASN A 276 -13.91 -7.67 -7.91
C ASN A 276 -15.30 -7.75 -7.27
N ILE A 277 -15.37 -7.51 -5.97
CA ILE A 277 -16.61 -7.42 -5.19
C ILE A 277 -16.78 -6.00 -4.70
N ALA A 278 -17.90 -5.37 -5.06
CA ALA A 278 -18.30 -4.07 -4.52
C ALA A 278 -19.73 -4.15 -4.00
N ARG A 279 -19.87 -3.88 -2.70
CA ARG A 279 -21.16 -3.87 -2.00
C ARG A 279 -21.35 -2.50 -1.37
N ARG A 280 -22.41 -1.81 -1.78
CA ARG A 280 -22.77 -0.49 -1.27
C ARG A 280 -24.20 -0.53 -0.79
N THR A 281 -24.39 -0.21 0.48
CA THR A 281 -25.67 -0.25 1.19
C THR A 281 -26.27 1.13 1.36
N LYS A 282 -25.46 2.20 1.39
CA LYS A 282 -25.95 3.57 1.58
C LYS A 282 -26.27 4.25 0.26
N LEU A 283 -27.41 4.95 0.24
CA LEU A 283 -27.94 5.62 -0.94
C LEU A 283 -27.65 7.11 -0.89
N GLU A 284 -26.79 7.56 -1.79
CA GLU A 284 -26.50 8.97 -2.00
C GLU A 284 -26.59 9.27 -3.50
N GLU A 285 -27.19 10.42 -3.81
CA GLU A 285 -27.37 10.87 -5.18
C GLU A 285 -26.01 11.06 -5.86
N GLY A 286 -25.89 10.57 -7.11
CA GLY A 286 -24.64 10.67 -7.87
C GLY A 286 -23.53 9.69 -7.45
N CYS A 287 -23.82 8.70 -6.58
CA CYS A 287 -22.90 7.63 -6.20
C CYS A 287 -23.21 6.33 -6.94
N SER A 288 -22.19 5.52 -7.23
CA SER A 288 -22.32 4.22 -7.93
C SER A 288 -21.20 3.25 -7.54
N ASN A 289 -21.37 1.94 -7.77
CA ASN A 289 -20.27 0.99 -7.57
C ASN A 289 -19.12 1.28 -8.54
N ILE A 290 -19.43 1.49 -9.82
CA ILE A 290 -18.44 1.82 -10.84
C ILE A 290 -18.83 3.12 -11.56
N HIS A 291 -17.87 4.03 -11.71
CA HIS A 291 -18.05 5.30 -12.38
C HIS A 291 -16.93 5.52 -13.41
N LEU A 292 -17.28 5.45 -14.69
CA LEU A 292 -16.39 5.64 -15.83
C LEU A 292 -16.68 7.00 -16.47
N ASN A 293 -15.76 7.95 -16.33
CA ASN A 293 -15.89 9.30 -16.87
C ASN A 293 -14.81 9.55 -17.93
N ASN A 294 -15.22 9.70 -19.19
CA ASN A 294 -14.36 9.87 -20.36
C ASN A 294 -13.31 8.74 -20.49
N SER A 295 -13.68 7.53 -20.05
CA SER A 295 -12.83 6.35 -19.98
C SER A 295 -13.33 5.32 -20.99
N ASN A 296 -12.45 4.81 -21.84
CA ASN A 296 -12.80 3.97 -22.98
C ASN A 296 -11.96 2.69 -23.04
N SER A 297 -12.46 1.71 -23.78
CA SER A 297 -11.80 0.43 -24.02
C SER A 297 -11.44 -0.34 -22.75
N ASN A 298 -12.12 -0.07 -21.63
CA ASN A 298 -11.96 -0.87 -20.42
C ASN A 298 -12.76 -2.17 -20.57
N LEU A 299 -12.20 -3.27 -20.05
CA LEU A 299 -12.82 -4.59 -20.05
C LEU A 299 -13.24 -4.95 -18.63
N ILE A 300 -14.55 -5.08 -18.41
CA ILE A 300 -15.16 -5.24 -17.08
C ILE A 300 -16.05 -6.47 -17.10
N TYR A 301 -15.62 -7.56 -16.47
CA TYR A 301 -16.35 -8.83 -16.48
C TYR A 301 -16.08 -9.64 -15.21
N ASN A 302 -17.00 -10.54 -14.86
CA ASN A 302 -16.91 -11.41 -13.69
C ASN A 302 -16.75 -10.64 -12.36
N ASN A 303 -17.41 -9.48 -12.23
CA ASN A 303 -17.46 -8.73 -10.98
C ASN A 303 -18.82 -8.89 -10.29
N TYR A 304 -18.85 -8.66 -8.97
CA TYR A 304 -20.06 -8.67 -8.15
C TYR A 304 -20.41 -7.23 -7.75
N PHE A 305 -21.41 -6.65 -8.40
CA PHE A 305 -21.91 -5.30 -8.09
C PHE A 305 -23.26 -5.40 -7.38
N ASN A 306 -23.28 -4.96 -6.13
CA ASN A 306 -24.49 -4.90 -5.32
C ASN A 306 -24.68 -3.51 -4.72
N SER A 307 -25.57 -2.73 -5.32
CA SER A 307 -25.96 -1.37 -4.94
C SER A 307 -27.24 -1.02 -5.70
N THR A 308 -27.99 -0.02 -5.23
CA THR A 308 -29.12 0.53 -6.01
C THR A 308 -28.65 1.22 -7.28
N ASN A 309 -27.50 1.90 -7.23
CA ASN A 309 -26.84 2.47 -8.40
C ASN A 309 -25.56 1.66 -8.65
N ASN A 310 -25.55 0.82 -9.67
CA ASN A 310 -24.40 -0.04 -9.94
C ASN A 310 -23.36 0.67 -10.81
N VAL A 311 -23.76 1.34 -11.89
CA VAL A 311 -22.82 1.86 -12.89
C VAL A 311 -23.23 3.24 -13.40
N TYR A 312 -22.22 4.06 -13.69
CA TYR A 312 -22.29 5.18 -14.63
C TYR A 312 -21.14 5.02 -15.63
N ASP A 313 -21.44 5.06 -16.92
CA ASP A 313 -20.48 4.94 -18.01
C ASP A 313 -20.88 5.82 -19.20
N ASN A 314 -20.12 6.90 -19.42
CA ASN A 314 -20.28 7.79 -20.57
C ASN A 314 -19.29 7.52 -21.72
N GLY A 315 -18.50 6.45 -21.62
CA GLY A 315 -17.50 6.05 -22.61
C GLY A 315 -17.92 4.85 -23.46
N ASN A 316 -16.95 4.27 -24.15
CA ASN A 316 -17.11 3.04 -24.93
C ASN A 316 -16.34 1.91 -24.25
N ASN A 317 -16.99 1.14 -23.39
CA ASN A 317 -16.38 0.04 -22.62
C ASN A 317 -17.04 -1.30 -22.92
N ILE A 318 -16.36 -2.39 -22.56
CA ILE A 318 -16.81 -3.76 -22.80
C ILE A 318 -17.15 -4.39 -21.46
N TRP A 319 -18.41 -4.79 -21.30
CA TRP A 319 -18.98 -5.26 -20.02
C TRP A 319 -19.12 -6.78 -19.90
N ASN A 320 -18.60 -7.54 -20.87
CA ASN A 320 -18.58 -8.99 -20.84
C ASN A 320 -17.49 -9.55 -21.76
N ILE A 321 -17.09 -10.79 -21.52
CA ILE A 321 -16.30 -11.59 -22.47
C ILE A 321 -17.20 -12.56 -23.24
N THR A 322 -16.65 -13.32 -24.19
CA THR A 322 -17.36 -14.45 -24.78
C THR A 322 -17.62 -15.52 -23.72
N LYS A 323 -18.78 -16.18 -23.76
CA LYS A 323 -19.12 -17.29 -22.86
C LYS A 323 -17.98 -18.30 -22.82
N THR A 324 -17.36 -18.46 -21.66
CA THR A 324 -16.15 -19.26 -21.47
C THR A 324 -16.35 -20.20 -20.29
N PRO A 325 -16.11 -21.52 -20.44
CA PRO A 325 -16.18 -22.45 -19.31
C PRO A 325 -15.25 -22.01 -18.16
N GLY A 326 -15.77 -21.98 -16.93
CA GLY A 326 -15.02 -21.58 -15.75
C GLY A 326 -15.93 -21.06 -14.63
N THR A 327 -15.54 -21.29 -13.38
CA THR A 327 -16.32 -20.84 -12.23
C THR A 327 -16.33 -19.31 -12.14
N ASN A 328 -17.51 -18.71 -12.17
CA ASN A 328 -17.69 -17.27 -12.05
C ASN A 328 -17.82 -16.81 -10.58
N ILE A 329 -17.87 -15.49 -10.38
CA ILE A 329 -17.84 -14.84 -9.06
C ILE A 329 -19.05 -15.19 -8.17
N ILE A 330 -20.14 -15.71 -8.74
CA ILE A 330 -21.32 -16.20 -8.00
C ILE A 330 -21.40 -17.74 -7.96
N GLY A 331 -20.34 -18.44 -8.34
CA GLY A 331 -20.24 -19.91 -8.30
C GLY A 331 -20.84 -20.65 -9.50
N GLY A 332 -21.32 -19.95 -10.53
CA GLY A 332 -21.85 -20.54 -11.76
C GLY A 332 -20.76 -21.12 -12.68
N PRO A 333 -21.12 -21.96 -13.66
CA PRO A 333 -20.16 -22.77 -14.43
C PRO A 333 -19.50 -22.07 -15.63
N PHE A 334 -19.94 -20.86 -15.99
CA PHE A 334 -19.40 -20.10 -17.10
C PHE A 334 -19.05 -18.66 -16.69
N LEU A 335 -17.92 -18.17 -17.20
CA LEU A 335 -17.60 -16.75 -17.27
C LEU A 335 -18.34 -16.11 -18.45
N GLY A 336 -18.74 -14.86 -18.27
CA GLY A 336 -19.43 -14.06 -19.28
C GLY A 336 -19.36 -12.58 -18.92
N GLY A 337 -20.43 -12.07 -18.33
CA GLY A 337 -20.56 -10.70 -17.83
C GLY A 337 -20.35 -10.58 -16.33
N ASN A 338 -21.07 -9.67 -15.71
CA ASN A 338 -21.01 -9.33 -14.30
C ASN A 338 -22.31 -9.71 -13.59
N TYR A 339 -22.25 -9.82 -12.26
CA TYR A 339 -23.44 -9.89 -11.43
C TYR A 339 -23.89 -8.48 -11.06
N TRP A 340 -25.19 -8.23 -11.22
CA TRP A 340 -25.85 -6.96 -10.94
C TRP A 340 -27.04 -7.22 -10.01
N SER A 341 -27.08 -6.57 -8.85
CA SER A 341 -28.14 -6.75 -7.86
C SER A 341 -29.55 -6.39 -8.34
N ASP A 342 -29.64 -5.56 -9.38
CA ASP A 342 -30.87 -5.03 -9.98
C ASP A 342 -31.21 -5.66 -11.35
N TYR A 343 -30.40 -6.62 -11.83
CA TYR A 343 -30.72 -7.31 -13.08
C TYR A 343 -31.91 -8.27 -12.87
N ALA A 344 -33.03 -7.94 -13.51
CA ALA A 344 -34.28 -8.69 -13.43
C ALA A 344 -34.50 -9.70 -14.58
N GLY A 345 -33.47 -9.93 -15.41
CA GLY A 345 -33.55 -10.89 -16.51
C GLY A 345 -33.55 -12.34 -16.02
N ALA A 346 -33.82 -13.26 -16.94
CA ALA A 346 -33.96 -14.69 -16.64
C ALA A 346 -32.95 -15.51 -17.45
N ASP A 347 -32.43 -16.57 -16.84
CA ASP A 347 -31.73 -17.66 -17.52
C ASP A 347 -32.78 -18.68 -18.02
N THR A 348 -32.94 -18.78 -19.33
CA THR A 348 -33.92 -19.65 -20.00
C THR A 348 -33.32 -20.96 -20.49
N ASN A 349 -31.99 -21.06 -20.53
CA ASN A 349 -31.28 -22.20 -21.07
C ASN A 349 -30.54 -23.03 -19.98
N GLY A 350 -30.45 -22.51 -18.75
CA GLY A 350 -29.91 -23.16 -17.56
C GLY A 350 -28.38 -23.11 -17.46
N ASP A 351 -27.71 -22.18 -18.14
CA ASP A 351 -26.25 -22.05 -18.12
C ASP A 351 -25.73 -21.07 -17.04
N GLY A 352 -26.61 -20.42 -16.28
CA GLY A 352 -26.26 -19.45 -15.25
C GLY A 352 -25.96 -18.04 -15.79
N LEU A 353 -26.21 -17.78 -17.07
CA LEU A 353 -26.13 -16.46 -17.72
C LEU A 353 -27.53 -15.99 -18.11
N GLY A 354 -27.77 -14.69 -18.04
CA GLY A 354 -29.05 -14.10 -18.38
C GLY A 354 -29.31 -14.10 -19.90
N ASP A 355 -30.51 -14.52 -20.30
CA ASP A 355 -30.95 -14.60 -21.71
C ASP A 355 -31.92 -13.46 -22.10
N THR A 356 -32.50 -12.75 -21.13
CA THR A 356 -33.53 -11.73 -21.36
C THR A 356 -33.11 -10.36 -20.81
N LEU A 357 -33.79 -9.28 -21.22
CA LEU A 357 -33.43 -7.90 -20.83
C LEU A 357 -31.96 -7.56 -21.15
N LEU A 358 -31.52 -7.96 -22.36
CA LEU A 358 -30.16 -7.76 -22.84
C LEU A 358 -30.06 -6.59 -23.84
N PRO A 359 -28.91 -5.89 -23.89
CA PRO A 359 -27.89 -5.93 -22.85
C PRO A 359 -28.43 -5.29 -21.56
N TYR A 360 -27.94 -5.74 -20.40
CA TYR A 360 -28.12 -4.95 -19.18
C TYR A 360 -27.33 -3.65 -19.32
N ASN A 361 -28.02 -2.51 -19.26
CA ASN A 361 -27.42 -1.19 -19.46
C ASN A 361 -27.70 -0.22 -18.30
N SER A 362 -28.14 -0.73 -17.15
CA SER A 362 -28.44 0.05 -15.94
C SER A 362 -29.35 1.26 -16.22
N GLU A 363 -30.51 1.02 -16.84
CA GLU A 363 -31.48 2.08 -17.20
C GLU A 363 -30.90 3.20 -18.07
N GLY A 364 -29.93 2.86 -18.93
CA GLY A 364 -29.25 3.80 -19.82
C GLY A 364 -28.07 4.54 -19.18
N GLN A 365 -27.66 4.19 -17.95
CA GLN A 365 -26.44 4.71 -17.34
C GLN A 365 -25.16 4.12 -17.97
N ILE A 366 -25.27 3.04 -18.75
CA ILE A 366 -24.25 2.64 -19.73
C ILE A 366 -24.64 3.24 -21.08
N ALA A 367 -23.93 4.28 -21.51
CA ALA A 367 -24.28 5.05 -22.69
C ALA A 367 -24.14 4.26 -24.01
N ASN A 368 -23.14 3.38 -24.10
CA ASN A 368 -22.82 2.63 -25.32
C ASN A 368 -22.70 1.13 -25.01
N GLY A 369 -23.68 0.33 -25.48
CA GLY A 369 -23.69 -1.13 -25.30
C GLY A 369 -24.28 -1.55 -23.95
N GLY A 370 -23.59 -2.43 -23.25
CA GLY A 370 -23.99 -3.00 -21.96
C GLY A 370 -23.50 -4.42 -21.80
N ASP A 371 -23.93 -5.08 -20.73
CA ASP A 371 -23.57 -6.46 -20.43
C ASP A 371 -24.51 -7.44 -21.15
N TYR A 372 -23.98 -8.22 -22.08
CA TYR A 372 -24.74 -9.22 -22.84
C TYR A 372 -24.77 -10.61 -22.21
N LEU A 373 -24.01 -10.85 -21.14
CA LEU A 373 -24.00 -12.13 -20.43
C LEU A 373 -24.07 -11.93 -18.90
N PRO A 374 -25.06 -11.17 -18.35
CA PRO A 374 -25.18 -10.98 -16.92
C PRO A 374 -25.26 -12.31 -16.16
N LEU A 375 -24.73 -12.37 -14.94
CA LEU A 375 -24.72 -13.60 -14.14
C LEU A 375 -26.04 -13.76 -13.35
N VAL A 376 -26.63 -14.96 -13.33
CA VAL A 376 -27.97 -15.22 -12.71
C VAL A 376 -28.01 -16.53 -11.89
N THR A 377 -28.04 -16.41 -10.55
CA THR A 377 -28.36 -17.43 -9.49
C THR A 377 -27.70 -18.83 -9.47
N PRO A 378 -27.63 -19.52 -8.28
CA PRO A 378 -28.34 -19.23 -7.01
C PRO A 378 -27.50 -19.06 -5.71
N ALA A 379 -27.93 -18.03 -4.94
CA ALA A 379 -27.85 -17.81 -3.49
C ALA A 379 -26.48 -17.86 -2.76
N GLU A 380 -26.09 -16.66 -2.32
CA GLU A 380 -25.00 -16.26 -1.43
C GLU A 380 -23.55 -16.28 -1.98
N PRO A 381 -22.87 -15.11 -1.97
CA PRO A 381 -21.45 -15.03 -2.31
C PRO A 381 -20.59 -15.69 -1.22
N PRO A 382 -19.30 -15.98 -1.49
CA PRO A 382 -18.34 -16.29 -0.43
C PRO A 382 -18.37 -15.19 0.64
N ALA A 383 -18.37 -15.59 1.91
CA ALA A 383 -18.29 -14.67 3.03
C ALA A 383 -17.14 -13.69 2.80
N ALA A 384 -17.40 -12.39 2.95
CA ALA A 384 -16.31 -11.45 3.14
C ALA A 384 -15.66 -11.86 4.47
N GLU A 385 -14.52 -12.54 4.43
CA GLU A 385 -13.69 -12.66 5.60
C GLU A 385 -13.21 -11.25 5.93
N CYS A 386 -13.99 -10.57 6.77
CA CYS A 386 -13.48 -9.45 7.52
C CYS A 386 -12.35 -10.05 8.35
N ILE A 387 -11.10 -9.84 7.92
CA ILE A 387 -9.93 -10.16 8.72
C ILE A 387 -10.05 -9.25 9.93
N THR A 388 -10.65 -9.78 10.99
CA THR A 388 -10.49 -9.23 12.33
C THR A 388 -9.03 -9.44 12.67
N VAL A 389 -8.22 -8.42 12.39
CA VAL A 389 -6.87 -8.37 12.93
C VAL A 389 -7.08 -8.25 14.43
N ASN A 390 -6.83 -9.36 15.14
CA ASN A 390 -6.69 -9.31 16.59
C ASN A 390 -5.57 -8.31 16.85
N ASN A 391 -5.93 -7.10 17.27
CA ASN A 391 -5.02 -6.22 17.99
C ASN A 391 -4.63 -7.00 19.25
N GLY A 392 -3.53 -7.74 19.16
CA GLY A 392 -2.87 -8.35 20.30
C GLY A 392 -2.41 -7.23 21.21
N ALA A 393 -3.32 -6.73 22.04
CA ALA A 393 -2.99 -6.04 23.27
C ALA A 393 -2.50 -7.12 24.23
N GLY A 394 -1.18 -7.20 24.40
CA GLY A 394 -0.48 -8.04 25.36
C GLY A 394 0.86 -7.43 25.67
#